data_AF-A0A9C7V4S3-F1
#
_entry.id   AF-A0A9C7V4S3-F1
#
_cell.length_a   1.000
_cell.length_b   1.000
_cell.length_c   1.000
_cell.angle_alpha   90.00
_cell.angle_beta   90.00
_cell.angle_gamma   90.00
#
_symmetry.space_group_name_H-M   'P 1'
#
loop_
_entity.id
_entity.type
_entity.pdbx_description
1 polymer ?
#
loop_
_entity_poly.entity_id
_entity_poly.type
_entity_poly.pdbx_seq_one_letter_code
_entity_poly.pdbx_strand_id
1 'polypeptide(L)'
;MNLMLQNLNNIRKLRAMAREFSIDVLEEMLEKFRVVTKERRDEEEQLQRQRAEQQQKINTLLELMKADGISPEELLGGDVASARVGKKRQPRPAKYRYTDLNGESKTWTGQGRTPKPIAQALAAGQSLDDFLI
;
A
#
# COMPACT_ATOMS: atom_id res chain seq x y z
N MET A 1 16.22 18.45 -12.90
CA MET A 1 17.66 18.66 -12.62
C MET A 1 18.11 19.88 -13.42
N ASN A 2 18.74 20.87 -12.80
CA ASN A 2 19.11 22.12 -13.46
C ASN A 2 20.14 21.86 -14.59
N LEU A 3 19.87 22.36 -15.81
CA LEU A 3 20.70 22.18 -17.00
C LEU A 3 22.15 22.67 -16.78
N MET A 4 22.36 23.70 -15.97
CA MET A 4 23.70 24.17 -15.60
C MET A 4 24.48 23.12 -14.81
N LEU A 5 23.87 22.50 -13.79
CA LEU A 5 24.51 21.46 -12.98
C LEU A 5 24.84 20.22 -13.81
N GLN A 6 24.03 19.90 -14.81
CA GLN A 6 24.30 18.80 -15.73
C GLN A 6 25.55 19.06 -16.59
N ASN A 7 25.77 20.30 -17.02
CA ASN A 7 26.98 20.67 -17.78
C ASN A 7 28.23 20.62 -16.91
N LEU A 8 28.15 20.99 -15.62
CA LEU A 8 29.24 20.85 -14.66
C LEU A 8 29.60 19.38 -14.37
N ASN A 9 28.61 18.48 -14.42
CA ASN A 9 28.82 17.04 -14.21
C ASN A 9 29.45 16.33 -15.44
N ASN A 10 29.62 17.02 -16.58
CA ASN A 10 30.27 16.45 -17.75
C ASN A 10 31.69 17.01 -17.92
N ILE A 11 32.69 16.18 -17.67
CA ILE A 11 34.10 16.59 -17.69
C ILE A 11 34.57 17.18 -19.04
N ARG A 12 33.99 16.74 -20.18
CA ARG A 12 34.38 17.28 -21.49
C ARG A 12 33.88 18.71 -21.67
N LYS A 13 32.63 18.96 -21.28
CA LYS A 13 32.04 20.31 -21.30
C LYS A 13 32.71 21.22 -20.27
N LEU A 14 32.96 20.70 -19.07
CA LEU A 14 33.65 21.44 -18.01
C LEU A 14 35.06 21.87 -18.43
N ARG A 15 35.83 20.99 -19.08
CA ARG A 15 37.14 21.34 -19.63
C ARG A 15 37.06 22.42 -20.71
N ALA A 16 36.04 22.40 -21.55
CA ALA A 16 35.85 23.44 -22.57
C ALA A 16 35.60 24.80 -21.92
N MET A 17 34.68 24.87 -20.95
CA MET A 17 34.37 26.09 -20.19
C MET A 17 35.57 26.59 -19.38
N ALA A 18 36.32 25.68 -18.74
CA ALA A 18 37.46 26.03 -17.88
C ALA A 18 38.62 26.68 -18.65
N ARG A 19 38.74 26.48 -19.97
CA ARG A 19 39.77 27.13 -20.80
C ARG A 19 39.60 28.65 -20.88
N GLU A 20 38.38 29.15 -20.63
CA GLU A 20 38.06 30.58 -20.69
C GLU A 20 38.42 31.31 -19.38
N PHE A 21 38.84 30.59 -18.34
CA PHE A 21 39.15 31.14 -17.02
C PHE A 21 40.62 30.92 -16.66
N SER A 22 41.17 31.80 -15.82
CA SER A 22 42.50 31.60 -15.22
C SER A 22 42.45 30.52 -14.13
N ILE A 23 43.62 29.97 -13.81
CA ILE A 23 43.74 28.95 -12.76
C ILE A 23 43.28 29.48 -11.39
N ASP A 24 43.62 30.72 -11.04
CA ASP A 24 43.24 31.33 -9.75
C ASP A 24 41.72 31.40 -9.60
N VAL A 25 41.00 31.77 -10.67
CA VAL A 25 39.53 31.82 -10.67
C VAL A 25 38.94 30.42 -10.54
N LEU A 26 39.54 29.42 -11.20
CA LEU A 26 39.10 28.02 -11.07
C LEU A 26 39.32 27.48 -9.65
N GLU A 27 40.41 27.88 -8.99
CA GLU A 27 40.68 27.52 -7.58
C GLU A 27 39.67 28.16 -6.63
N GLU A 28 39.35 29.45 -6.81
CA GLU A 28 38.30 30.12 -6.03
C GLU A 28 36.92 29.48 -6.23
N MET A 29 36.56 29.13 -7.48
CA MET A 29 35.31 28.43 -7.77
C MET A 29 35.28 27.07 -7.07
N LEU A 30 36.38 26.33 -7.12
CA LEU A 30 36.51 25.03 -6.48
C LEU A 30 36.35 25.14 -4.95
N GLU A 31 36.92 26.17 -4.34
CA GLU A 31 36.76 26.42 -2.91
C GLU A 31 35.29 26.73 -2.54
N LYS A 32 34.60 27.54 -3.34
CA LYS A 32 33.15 27.77 -3.16
C LYS A 32 32.34 26.47 -3.27
N PHE A 33 32.66 25.60 -4.22
CA PHE A 33 32.01 24.28 -4.34
C PHE A 33 32.28 23.39 -3.12
N ARG A 34 33.50 23.43 -2.55
CA ARG A 34 33.82 22.69 -1.32
C ARG A 34 32.99 23.18 -0.14
N VAL A 35 32.87 24.50 0.04
CA VAL A 35 32.04 25.10 1.10
C VAL A 35 30.59 24.64 0.96
N VAL A 36 29.97 24.80 -0.21
CA VAL A 36 28.58 24.38 -0.46
C VAL A 36 28.39 22.88 -0.24
N THR A 37 29.35 22.06 -0.65
CA THR A 37 29.29 20.61 -0.44
C THR A 37 29.36 20.26 1.05
N LYS A 38 30.18 20.98 1.82
CA LYS A 38 30.27 20.79 3.27
C LYS A 38 28.97 21.19 3.96
N GLU A 39 28.42 22.35 3.64
CA GLU A 39 27.13 22.81 4.18
C GLU A 39 26.03 21.77 3.95
N ARG A 40 25.92 21.23 2.73
CA ARG A 40 24.92 20.19 2.42
C ARG A 40 25.14 18.89 3.19
N ARG A 41 26.39 18.48 3.39
CA ARG A 41 26.70 17.30 4.22
C ARG A 41 26.31 17.51 5.67
N ASP A 42 26.63 18.69 6.21
CA ASP A 42 26.32 19.05 7.60
C ASP A 42 24.80 19.14 7.80
N GLU A 43 24.05 19.71 6.85
CA GLU A 43 22.57 19.73 6.86
C GLU A 43 21.97 18.32 6.81
N GLU A 44 22.47 17.46 5.93
CA GLU A 44 22.01 16.06 5.84
C GLU A 44 22.28 15.29 7.13
N GLU A 45 23.46 15.48 7.73
CA GLU A 45 23.80 14.85 9.01
C GLU A 45 22.92 15.37 10.15
N GLN A 46 22.68 16.68 10.23
CA GLN A 46 21.78 17.26 11.23
C GLN A 46 20.36 16.71 11.09
N LEU A 47 19.85 16.61 9.86
CA LEU A 47 18.53 16.05 9.61
C LEU A 47 18.46 14.56 10.00
N GLN A 48 19.50 13.79 9.72
CA GLN A 48 19.59 12.40 10.14
C GLN A 48 19.63 12.26 11.66
N ARG A 49 20.42 13.09 12.35
CA ARG A 49 20.48 13.12 13.82
C ARG A 49 19.12 13.47 14.43
N GLN A 50 18.45 14.50 13.93
CA GLN A 50 17.10 14.88 14.40
C GLN A 50 16.09 13.75 14.20
N ARG A 51 16.11 13.07 13.05
CA ARG A 51 15.25 11.90 12.79
C ARG A 51 15.58 10.73 13.73
N ALA A 52 16.86 10.47 13.97
CA ALA A 52 17.28 9.43 14.89
C ALA A 52 16.84 9.73 16.33
N GLU A 53 16.99 10.97 16.80
CA GLU A 53 16.52 11.42 18.11
C GLU A 53 14.99 11.32 18.24
N GLN A 54 14.25 11.73 17.21
CA GLN A 54 12.79 11.57 17.18
C GLN A 54 12.39 10.10 17.24
N GLN A 55 13.03 9.24 16.44
CA GLN A 55 12.76 7.81 16.44
C GLN A 55 13.10 7.15 17.77
N GLN A 56 14.21 7.55 18.41
CA GLN A 56 14.57 7.09 19.74
C GLN A 56 13.50 7.49 20.76
N LYS A 57 13.05 8.75 20.76
CA LYS A 57 11.96 9.21 21.64
C LYS A 57 10.69 8.40 21.42
N ILE A 58 10.29 8.17 20.17
CA ILE A 58 9.14 7.33 19.83
C ILE A 58 9.32 5.92 20.40
N ASN A 59 10.48 5.30 20.20
CA ASN A 59 10.75 3.95 20.70
C ASN A 59 10.69 3.89 22.23
N THR A 60 11.28 4.86 22.93
CA THR A 60 11.20 4.93 24.40
C THR A 60 9.78 5.09 24.90
N LEU A 61 8.95 5.90 24.22
CA LEU A 61 7.54 6.06 24.57
C LEU A 61 6.75 4.78 24.30
N LEU A 62 7.02 4.10 23.19
CA LEU A 62 6.39 2.81 22.88
C LEU A 62 6.75 1.72 23.90
N GLU A 63 7.99 1.69 24.39
CA GLU A 63 8.41 0.78 25.45
C GLU A 63 7.69 1.07 26.78
N LEU A 64 7.57 2.35 27.15
CA LEU A 64 6.83 2.77 28.34
C LEU A 64 5.34 2.41 28.23
N MET A 65 4.70 2.72 27.10
CA MET A 65 3.29 2.38 26.87
C MET A 65 3.04 0.87 26.94
N LYS A 66 3.95 0.06 26.41
CA LYS A 66 3.89 -1.41 26.54
C LYS A 66 4.04 -1.87 27.98
N ALA A 67 4.91 -1.25 28.77
CA ALA A 67 5.09 -1.59 30.18
C ALA A 67 3.83 -1.28 30.99
N ASP A 68 3.14 -0.19 30.66
CA ASP A 68 1.86 0.22 31.29
C ASP A 68 0.65 -0.53 30.72
N GLY A 69 0.85 -1.40 29.71
CA GLY A 69 -0.21 -2.19 29.07
C GLY A 69 -1.15 -1.38 28.16
N ILE A 70 -0.76 -0.15 27.79
CA ILE A 70 -1.56 0.76 26.97
C ILE A 70 -1.17 0.59 25.49
N SER A 71 -2.14 0.30 24.63
CA SER A 71 -1.91 0.25 23.19
C SER A 71 -1.84 1.67 22.59
N PRO A 72 -0.95 1.96 21.63
CA PRO A 72 -0.92 3.23 20.90
C PRO A 72 -2.27 3.59 20.25
N GLU A 73 -3.06 2.58 19.86
CA GLU A 73 -4.37 2.72 19.23
C GLU A 73 -5.46 3.19 20.22
N GLU A 74 -5.33 2.79 21.49
CA GLU A 74 -6.24 3.16 22.58
C GLU A 74 -6.03 4.63 22.98
N LEU A 75 -4.78 5.12 22.93
CA LEU A 75 -4.42 6.52 23.18
C LEU A 75 -4.92 7.49 22.09
N LEU A 76 -4.93 7.05 20.83
CA LEU A 76 -5.37 7.86 19.69
C LEU A 76 -6.90 7.99 19.57
N GLY A 77 -7.64 7.56 20.59
CA GLY A 77 -9.10 7.64 20.61
C GLY A 77 -9.76 6.63 19.66
N GLY A 78 -9.10 5.50 19.40
CA GLY A 78 -9.64 4.37 18.65
C GLY A 78 -10.73 3.60 19.40
N ASP A 79 -11.62 4.30 20.09
CA ASP A 79 -12.82 3.76 20.73
C ASP A 79 -14.08 4.49 20.25
N VAL A 80 -14.19 4.60 18.92
CA VAL A 80 -15.50 4.73 18.26
C VAL A 80 -15.60 3.66 17.19
N ALA A 81 -16.23 2.56 17.60
CA ALA A 81 -16.71 1.48 16.78
C ALA A 81 -15.63 0.61 16.12
N SER A 82 -15.18 -0.39 16.88
CA SER A 82 -15.11 -1.74 16.34
C SER A 82 -16.51 -2.19 15.88
N ALA A 83 -17.03 -1.56 14.82
CA ALA A 83 -18.15 -2.07 14.06
C ALA A 83 -17.66 -3.39 13.48
N ARG A 84 -17.98 -4.47 14.21
CA ARG A 84 -17.82 -5.87 13.82
C ARG A 84 -17.85 -5.96 12.31
N VAL A 85 -16.68 -6.10 11.69
CA VAL A 85 -16.56 -6.48 10.29
C VAL A 85 -17.20 -7.86 10.24
N GLY A 86 -18.48 -7.88 9.91
CA GLY A 86 -19.24 -9.11 9.77
C GLY A 86 -18.52 -9.93 8.73
N LYS A 87 -17.90 -11.04 9.15
CA LYS A 87 -17.38 -12.07 8.25
C LYS A 87 -18.45 -12.30 7.18
N LYS A 88 -18.18 -11.88 5.94
CA LYS A 88 -19.00 -12.29 4.79
C LYS A 88 -18.94 -13.81 4.76
N ARG A 89 -20.02 -14.45 5.22
CA ARG A 89 -20.19 -15.90 5.14
C ARG A 89 -20.00 -16.29 3.68
N GLN A 90 -19.14 -17.28 3.43
CA GLN A 90 -18.96 -17.81 2.08
C GLN A 90 -20.34 -18.27 1.55
N PRO A 91 -20.69 -17.93 0.30
CA PRO A 91 -21.93 -18.39 -0.28
C PRO A 91 -21.94 -19.92 -0.29
N ARG A 92 -23.02 -20.52 0.22
CA ARG A 92 -23.17 -21.97 0.28
C ARG A 92 -23.10 -22.55 -1.15
N PRO A 93 -22.42 -23.69 -1.36
CA PRO A 93 -22.34 -24.31 -2.66
C PRO A 93 -23.74 -24.66 -3.19
N ALA A 94 -23.92 -24.56 -4.50
CA ALA A 94 -25.16 -24.99 -5.14
C ALA A 94 -25.37 -26.50 -4.93
N LYS A 95 -26.58 -26.90 -4.55
CA LYS A 95 -26.92 -28.29 -4.22
C LYS A 95 -27.66 -28.99 -5.36
N TYR A 96 -28.37 -28.23 -6.19
CA TYR A 96 -29.19 -28.77 -7.27
C TYR A 96 -28.90 -28.08 -8.61
N ARG A 97 -28.93 -28.81 -9.73
CA ARG A 97 -28.87 -28.27 -11.11
C ARG A 97 -30.17 -28.59 -11.82
N TYR A 98 -30.75 -27.61 -12.52
CA TYR A 98 -31.96 -27.78 -13.31
C TYR A 98 -31.86 -27.03 -14.64
N THR A 99 -32.57 -27.52 -15.65
CA THR A 99 -32.68 -26.84 -16.94
C THR A 99 -33.87 -25.88 -16.91
N ASP A 100 -33.64 -24.61 -17.21
CA ASP A 100 -34.69 -23.60 -17.30
C ASP A 100 -35.54 -23.78 -18.57
N LEU A 101 -36.70 -23.13 -18.63
CA LEU A 101 -37.60 -23.17 -19.79
C LEU A 101 -36.95 -22.68 -21.11
N ASN A 102 -35.82 -21.98 -21.00
CA ASN A 102 -35.02 -21.48 -22.12
C ASN A 102 -33.87 -22.43 -22.52
N GLY A 103 -33.78 -23.64 -21.93
CA GLY A 103 -32.75 -24.63 -22.23
C GLY A 103 -31.40 -24.41 -21.51
N GLU A 104 -31.30 -23.42 -20.63
CA GLU A 104 -30.07 -23.11 -19.89
C GLU A 104 -29.97 -23.89 -18.57
N SER A 105 -28.81 -24.47 -18.28
CA SER A 105 -28.53 -25.15 -17.02
C SER A 105 -28.23 -24.16 -15.89
N LYS A 106 -29.13 -24.04 -14.91
CA LYS A 106 -28.97 -23.20 -13.72
C LYS A 106 -28.79 -24.05 -12.47
N THR A 107 -28.23 -23.44 -11.43
CA THR A 107 -27.97 -24.11 -10.15
C THR A 107 -28.71 -23.43 -9.01
N TRP A 108 -29.17 -24.22 -8.04
CA TRP A 108 -29.95 -23.78 -6.89
C TRP A 108 -29.35 -24.34 -5.60
N THR A 109 -29.19 -23.48 -4.60
CA THR A 109 -28.57 -23.84 -3.31
C THR A 109 -29.50 -24.62 -2.39
N GLY A 110 -30.74 -24.88 -2.81
CA GLY A 110 -31.78 -25.48 -1.96
C GLY A 110 -32.35 -24.52 -0.92
N GLN A 111 -31.94 -23.24 -0.95
CA GLN A 111 -32.34 -22.23 0.01
C GLN A 111 -33.16 -21.13 -0.70
N GLY A 112 -34.38 -20.89 -0.23
CA GLY A 112 -35.31 -19.89 -0.81
C GLY A 112 -36.43 -20.53 -1.64
N ARG A 113 -37.06 -19.74 -2.53
CA ARG A 113 -38.17 -20.24 -3.37
C ARG A 113 -37.65 -21.29 -4.36
N THR A 114 -38.32 -22.45 -4.40
CA THR A 114 -38.02 -23.53 -5.35
C THR A 114 -38.19 -23.05 -6.79
N PRO A 115 -37.20 -23.24 -7.67
CA PRO A 115 -37.31 -22.89 -9.08
C PRO A 115 -38.50 -23.58 -9.76
N LYS A 116 -39.19 -22.87 -10.66
CA LYS A 116 -40.36 -23.40 -11.39
C LYS A 116 -40.11 -24.76 -12.06
N PRO A 117 -38.95 -25.03 -12.69
CA PRO A 117 -38.70 -26.33 -13.33
C PRO A 117 -38.60 -27.47 -12.31
N ILE A 118 -37.96 -27.24 -11.16
CA ILE A 118 -37.91 -28.23 -10.07
C ILE A 118 -39.31 -28.43 -9.48
N ALA A 119 -40.07 -27.35 -9.26
CA ALA A 119 -41.43 -27.44 -8.74
C ALA A 119 -42.38 -28.23 -9.67
N GLN A 120 -42.22 -28.08 -10.99
CA GLN A 120 -42.96 -28.86 -11.99
C GLN A 120 -42.53 -30.33 -12.01
N ALA A 121 -41.23 -30.62 -11.91
CA ALA A 121 -40.71 -31.97 -11.81
C ALA A 121 -41.21 -32.70 -10.56
N LEU A 122 -41.21 -32.02 -9.41
CA LEU A 122 -41.79 -32.52 -8.17
C LEU A 122 -43.31 -32.77 -8.29
N ALA A 123 -44.05 -31.88 -8.96
CA ALA A 123 -45.48 -32.06 -9.22
C ALA A 123 -45.76 -33.21 -10.20
N ALA A 124 -44.82 -33.51 -11.12
CA ALA A 124 -44.86 -34.65 -12.01
C ALA A 124 -44.43 -35.97 -11.34
N GLY A 125 -44.12 -35.94 -10.04
CA GLY A 125 -43.77 -37.12 -9.25
C GLY A 125 -42.28 -37.50 -9.25
N GLN A 126 -41.39 -36.64 -9.77
CA GLN A 126 -39.94 -36.86 -9.69
C GLN A 126 -39.39 -36.47 -8.31
N SER A 127 -38.27 -37.07 -7.90
CA SER A 127 -37.67 -36.74 -6.61
C SER A 127 -36.79 -35.49 -6.74
N LEU A 128 -36.70 -34.72 -5.65
CA LEU A 128 -35.75 -33.61 -5.57
C LEU A 128 -34.29 -34.09 -5.73
N ASP A 129 -34.04 -35.36 -5.43
CA ASP A 129 -32.72 -35.99 -5.51
C ASP A 129 -32.22 -36.16 -6.94
N ASP A 130 -33.12 -36.19 -7.93
CA ASP A 130 -32.76 -36.31 -9.36
C ASP A 130 -32.05 -35.06 -9.88
N PHE A 131 -32.16 -33.95 -9.15
CA PHE A 131 -31.53 -32.68 -9.49
C PHE A 131 -30.27 -32.41 -8.68
N LEU A 132 -29.83 -33.33 -7.82
CA LEU A 132 -28.66 -33.15 -6.95
C LEU A 132 -27.36 -33.09 -7.80
N ILE A 133 -26.47 -32.15 -7.48
CA ILE A 133 -25.11 -32.06 -8.06
C ILE A 133 -24.12 -32.80 -7.17
#